data_AF-A0A1I4VKV7-F1
#
_entry.id   AF-A0A1I4VKV7-F1
#
_cell.length_a   1.000
_cell.length_b   1.000
_cell.length_c   1.000
_cell.angle_alpha   90.00
_cell.angle_beta   90.00
_cell.angle_gamma   90.00
#
_symmetry.space_group_name_H-M   'P 1'
#
loop_
_entity.id
_entity.type
_entity.pdbx_description
1 polymer ?
#
loop_
_entity_poly.entity_id
_entity_poly.type
_entity_poly.pdbx_seq_one_letter_code
_entity_poly.pdbx_strand_id
1 'polypeptide(L)'
;MILKNEKLHKEIYEKISSMYGIKFKAQLKDSPIEFYKFSTLNDIISDKESYLIIFANKESIKFRNKSEFLKEFMNYIYCKILELENQFNELNNREYNGMKYDKNNIFMQHEEIGNGQYKLNQILKKFETFKNKKQD
;
A
#
# COMPACT_ATOMS: atom_id res chain seq x y z
N MET A 1 8.86 2.45 -13.67
CA MET A 1 7.63 2.82 -14.42
C MET A 1 7.16 4.16 -13.90
N ILE A 2 6.85 5.10 -14.78
CA ILE A 2 6.66 6.53 -14.49
C ILE A 2 5.46 6.74 -13.56
N LEU A 3 5.67 7.48 -12.48
CA LEU A 3 4.66 8.02 -11.55
C LEU A 3 3.55 8.71 -12.34
N LYS A 4 2.53 7.96 -12.75
CA LYS A 4 1.49 8.50 -13.63
C LYS A 4 0.58 9.51 -12.92
N ASN A 5 0.79 9.81 -11.64
CA ASN A 5 0.06 10.89 -10.98
C ASN A 5 0.65 11.35 -9.63
N GLU A 6 1.91 11.81 -9.57
CA GLU A 6 2.52 12.34 -8.32
C GLU A 6 1.62 13.35 -7.57
N LYS A 7 0.97 14.23 -8.34
CA LYS A 7 0.03 15.22 -7.81
C LYS A 7 -1.15 14.56 -7.09
N LEU A 8 -1.81 13.60 -7.74
CA LEU A 8 -2.93 12.86 -7.15
C LEU A 8 -2.50 12.09 -5.90
N HIS A 9 -1.35 11.42 -5.93
CA HIS A 9 -0.85 10.69 -4.75
C HIS A 9 -0.64 11.63 -3.57
N LYS A 10 -0.07 12.81 -3.83
CA LYS A 10 0.12 13.85 -2.82
C LYS A 10 -1.21 14.35 -2.28
N GLU A 11 -2.19 14.63 -3.16
CA GLU A 11 -3.53 15.11 -2.77
C GLU A 11 -4.29 14.09 -1.92
N ILE A 12 -4.29 12.80 -2.32
CA ILE A 12 -4.93 11.73 -1.56
C ILE A 12 -4.27 11.57 -0.19
N TYR A 13 -2.93 11.55 -0.15
CA TYR A 13 -2.19 11.54 1.11
C TYR A 13 -2.55 12.73 2.01
N GLU A 14 -2.55 13.95 1.47
CA GLU A 14 -2.83 15.16 2.25
C GLU A 14 -4.26 15.14 2.80
N LYS A 15 -5.22 14.61 2.02
CA LYS A 15 -6.60 14.45 2.47
C LYS A 15 -6.69 13.44 3.63
N ILE A 16 -6.10 12.25 3.50
CA ILE A 16 -6.07 11.24 4.58
C ILE A 16 -5.39 11.81 5.83
N SER A 17 -4.26 12.49 5.66
CA SER A 17 -3.51 13.12 6.74
C SER A 17 -4.34 14.18 7.45
N SER A 18 -5.10 15.00 6.71
CA SER A 18 -5.99 16.02 7.29
C SER A 18 -7.17 15.42 8.05
N MET A 19 -7.77 14.35 7.52
CA MET A 19 -8.95 13.71 8.10
C MET A 19 -8.64 13.01 9.43
N TYR A 20 -7.47 12.38 9.53
CA TYR A 20 -7.17 11.48 10.66
C TYR A 20 -5.91 11.83 11.44
N GLY A 21 -5.18 12.89 11.06
CA GLY A 21 -3.93 13.30 11.69
C GLY A 21 -2.78 12.29 11.50
N ILE A 22 -2.84 11.46 10.46
CA ILE A 22 -1.88 10.38 10.20
C ILE A 22 -0.82 10.89 9.23
N LYS A 23 0.42 11.08 9.72
CA LYS A 23 1.54 11.57 8.91
C LYS A 23 2.46 10.43 8.50
N PHE A 24 2.37 9.97 7.26
CA PHE A 24 3.14 8.81 6.74
C PHE A 24 3.75 9.02 5.33
N LYS A 25 3.82 10.27 4.85
CA LYS A 25 4.36 10.62 3.51
C LYS A 25 5.74 10.03 3.24
N ALA A 26 6.63 10.11 4.23
CA ALA A 26 8.01 9.64 4.09
C ALA A 26 8.08 8.12 3.87
N GLN A 27 7.16 7.37 4.48
CA GLN A 27 7.08 5.92 4.33
C GLN A 27 6.43 5.52 2.99
N LEU A 28 5.51 6.35 2.46
CA LEU A 28 4.93 6.16 1.12
C LEU A 28 5.95 6.41 -0.01
N LYS A 29 6.95 7.27 0.22
CA LYS A 29 7.93 7.60 -0.80
C LYS A 29 8.74 6.36 -1.19
N ASP A 30 8.77 6.08 -2.49
CA ASP A 30 9.42 4.90 -3.08
C ASP A 30 8.84 3.57 -2.56
N SER A 31 7.62 3.59 -2.03
CA SER A 31 6.86 2.38 -1.70
C SER A 31 6.09 1.87 -2.92
N PRO A 32 5.76 0.57 -2.98
CA PRO A 32 4.95 0.02 -4.07
C PRO A 32 3.46 0.40 -3.96
N ILE A 33 3.07 1.26 -3.02
CA ILE A 33 1.69 1.73 -2.89
C ILE A 33 1.45 2.88 -3.85
N GLU A 34 0.52 2.66 -4.77
CA GLU A 34 0.10 3.70 -5.71
C GLU A 34 -1.39 3.97 -5.62
N PHE A 35 -1.77 5.24 -5.43
CA PHE A 35 -3.16 5.65 -5.35
C PHE A 35 -3.71 6.00 -6.73
N TYR A 36 -4.93 5.57 -7.01
CA TYR A 36 -5.63 5.83 -8.26
C TYR A 36 -6.85 6.74 -8.09
N LYS A 37 -7.59 6.59 -6.98
CA LYS A 37 -8.78 7.42 -6.72
C LYS A 37 -9.08 7.47 -5.23
N PHE A 38 -9.63 8.60 -4.79
CA PHE A 38 -10.26 8.72 -3.48
C PHE A 38 -11.66 9.31 -3.65
N SER A 39 -12.66 8.71 -3.02
CA SER A 39 -14.06 9.10 -3.20
C SER A 39 -14.87 8.93 -1.94
N THR A 40 -15.87 9.78 -1.78
CA THR A 40 -16.95 9.60 -0.82
C THR A 40 -18.05 8.75 -1.46
N LEU A 41 -18.62 7.83 -0.69
CA LEU A 41 -19.70 6.93 -1.07
C LEU A 41 -20.85 7.11 -0.09
N ASN A 42 -22.03 7.44 -0.62
CA ASN A 42 -23.27 7.50 0.16
C ASN A 42 -24.11 6.27 -0.15
N ASP A 43 -24.44 5.52 0.90
CA ASP A 43 -25.35 4.38 0.82
C ASP A 43 -26.79 4.89 0.73
N ILE A 44 -27.47 4.64 -0.39
CA ILE A 44 -28.79 5.22 -0.68
C ILE A 44 -29.88 4.69 0.27
N ILE A 45 -29.73 3.46 0.77
CA ILE A 45 -30.76 2.83 1.61
C ILE A 45 -30.58 3.25 3.08
N SER A 46 -29.34 3.29 3.55
CA SER A 46 -29.03 3.59 4.96
C SER A 46 -28.64 5.03 5.23
N ASP A 47 -28.49 5.85 4.18
CA ASP A 47 -27.99 7.22 4.20
C ASP A 47 -26.64 7.37 4.93
N LYS A 48 -25.81 6.30 4.85
CA LYS A 48 -24.50 6.26 5.51
C LYS A 48 -23.40 6.65 4.56
N GLU A 49 -22.62 7.67 4.96
CA GLU A 49 -21.39 8.05 4.28
C GLU A 49 -20.25 7.06 4.60
N SER A 50 -19.43 6.80 3.59
CA SER A 50 -18.17 6.06 3.70
C SER A 50 -17.16 6.60 2.69
N TYR A 51 -15.91 6.22 2.82
CA TYR A 51 -14.84 6.59 1.92
C TYR A 51 -14.31 5.35 1.20
N LEU A 52 -13.87 5.54 -0.05
CA LEU A 52 -13.28 4.51 -0.91
C LEU A 52 -11.96 5.01 -1.46
N ILE A 53 -10.87 4.29 -1.17
CA ILE A 53 -9.59 4.47 -1.84
C ILE A 53 -9.46 3.35 -2.88
N ILE A 54 -9.14 3.71 -4.12
CA ILE A 54 -8.77 2.77 -5.19
C ILE A 54 -7.27 2.95 -5.44
N PHE A 55 -6.55 1.84 -5.54
CA PHE A 55 -5.13 1.77 -5.83
C PHE A 55 -4.89 1.53 -7.32
N ALA A 56 -3.66 1.78 -7.82
CA ALA A 56 -3.33 1.66 -9.23
C ALA A 56 -3.52 0.24 -9.79
N ASN A 57 -3.36 -0.77 -8.93
CA ASN A 57 -3.63 -2.18 -9.23
C ASN A 57 -5.13 -2.54 -9.22
N LYS A 58 -6.03 -1.55 -9.09
CA LYS A 58 -7.49 -1.69 -9.03
C LYS A 58 -8.04 -2.34 -7.76
N GLU A 59 -7.19 -2.66 -6.79
CA GLU A 59 -7.68 -2.99 -5.44
C GLU A 59 -8.26 -1.76 -4.77
N SER A 60 -9.06 -1.97 -3.73
CA SER A 60 -9.69 -0.87 -3.02
C SER A 60 -9.90 -1.20 -1.56
N ILE A 61 -9.94 -0.14 -0.73
CA ILE A 61 -10.36 -0.22 0.66
C ILE A 61 -11.52 0.74 0.89
N LYS A 62 -12.50 0.28 1.66
CA LYS A 62 -13.67 1.06 2.08
C LYS A 62 -13.65 1.24 3.59
N PHE A 63 -13.89 2.45 4.08
CA PHE A 63 -13.89 2.74 5.51
C PHE A 63 -14.80 3.92 5.84
N ARG A 64 -15.35 3.95 7.05
CA ARG A 64 -16.21 5.05 7.53
C ARG A 64 -15.49 5.99 8.50
N ASN A 65 -14.48 5.48 9.19
CA ASN A 65 -13.79 6.19 10.26
C ASN A 65 -12.31 5.80 10.32
N LYS A 66 -11.56 6.50 11.19
CA LYS A 66 -10.12 6.27 11.39
C LYS A 66 -9.78 4.82 11.75
N SER A 67 -10.60 4.16 12.56
CA SER A 67 -10.33 2.79 13.01
C SER A 67 -10.43 1.81 11.85
N GLU A 68 -11.50 1.92 11.06
CA GLU A 68 -11.70 1.14 9.84
C GLU A 68 -10.60 1.44 8.82
N PHE A 69 -10.23 2.72 8.62
CA PHE A 69 -9.13 3.08 7.73
C PHE A 69 -7.83 2.38 8.12
N LEU A 70 -7.42 2.46 9.40
CA LEU A 70 -6.19 1.83 9.87
C LEU A 70 -6.23 0.31 9.64
N LYS A 71 -7.36 -0.34 9.98
CA LYS A 71 -7.52 -1.78 9.79
C LYS A 71 -7.42 -2.19 8.32
N GLU A 72 -8.23 -1.58 7.46
CA GLU A 72 -8.31 -1.95 6.04
C GLU A 72 -7.01 -1.61 5.30
N PHE A 73 -6.38 -0.47 5.61
CA PHE A 73 -5.11 -0.09 5.01
C PHE A 73 -3.96 -0.99 5.46
N MET A 74 -3.89 -1.38 6.74
CA MET A 74 -2.92 -2.38 7.20
C MET A 74 -3.15 -3.73 6.53
N ASN A 75 -4.41 -4.19 6.41
CA ASN A 75 -4.74 -5.43 5.72
C ASN A 75 -4.27 -5.42 4.26
N TYR A 76 -4.54 -4.33 3.54
CA TYR A 76 -4.03 -4.12 2.19
C TYR A 76 -2.50 -4.24 2.12
N ILE A 77 -1.77 -3.64 3.07
CA ILE A 77 -0.31 -3.74 3.11
C ILE A 77 0.15 -5.17 3.37
N TYR A 78 -0.48 -5.90 4.29
CA TYR A 78 -0.15 -7.31 4.53
C TYR A 78 -0.33 -8.15 3.27
N CYS A 79 -1.43 -7.97 2.53
CA CYS A 79 -1.64 -8.64 1.25
C CYS A 79 -0.52 -8.32 0.24
N LYS A 80 -0.08 -7.05 0.17
CA LYS A 80 1.02 -6.65 -0.72
C LYS A 80 2.37 -7.24 -0.33
N ILE A 81 2.65 -7.40 0.96
CA ILE A 81 3.86 -8.09 1.42
C ILE A 81 3.83 -9.56 0.99
N LEU A 82 2.70 -10.25 1.18
CA LEU A 82 2.54 -11.65 0.77
C LEU A 82 2.68 -11.82 -0.76
N GLU A 83 2.17 -10.87 -1.55
CA GLU A 83 2.37 -10.87 -3.00
C GLU A 83 3.85 -10.74 -3.38
N LEU A 84 4.60 -9.86 -2.72
CA LEU A 84 6.03 -9.70 -2.92
C LEU A 84 6.82 -10.96 -2.50
N GLU A 85 6.42 -11.62 -1.41
CA GLU A 85 7.01 -12.90 -0.99
C GLU A 85 6.75 -14.01 -2.01
N ASN A 86 5.54 -14.08 -2.55
CA ASN A 86 5.21 -15.03 -3.61
C ASN A 86 6.03 -14.76 -4.88
N GLN A 87 6.17 -13.50 -5.29
CA GLN A 87 7.01 -13.11 -6.42
C GLN A 87 8.48 -13.48 -6.21
N PHE A 88 9.01 -13.30 -4.99
CA PHE A 88 10.36 -13.71 -4.63
C PHE A 88 10.55 -15.23 -4.78
N ASN A 89 9.61 -16.02 -4.26
CA ASN A 89 9.65 -17.47 -4.33
C ASN A 89 9.54 -17.97 -5.78
N GLU A 90 8.68 -17.36 -6.59
CA GLU A 90 8.60 -17.66 -8.02
C GLU A 90 9.91 -17.37 -8.76
N LEU A 91 10.57 -16.24 -8.47
CA LEU A 91 11.85 -15.90 -9.07
C LEU A 91 12.93 -16.92 -8.73
N ASN A 92 13.04 -17.32 -7.46
CA ASN A 92 13.98 -18.37 -7.04
C ASN A 92 13.73 -19.71 -7.75
N ASN A 93 12.46 -20.10 -7.89
CA ASN A 93 12.09 -21.34 -8.57
C ASN A 93 12.38 -21.29 -10.08
N ARG A 94 12.30 -20.10 -10.71
CA ARG A 94 12.67 -19.90 -12.12
C ARG A 94 14.18 -20.00 -12.34
N GLU A 95 14.99 -19.49 -11.42
CA GLU A 95 16.45 -19.67 -11.45
C GLU A 95 16.84 -21.15 -11.32
N TYR A 96 16.17 -21.88 -10.41
CA TYR A 96 16.44 -23.30 -10.17
C TYR A 96 16.18 -24.19 -11.40
N ASN A 97 15.18 -23.85 -12.22
CA ASN A 97 14.77 -24.62 -13.39
C ASN A 97 15.65 -24.40 -14.65
N GLY A 98 16.79 -23.71 -14.53
CA GLY A 98 17.81 -23.65 -15.59
C GLY A 98 17.43 -22.84 -16.84
N MET A 99 16.37 -22.03 -16.78
CA MET A 99 16.04 -21.09 -17.86
C MET A 99 17.12 -20.00 -17.95
N LYS A 100 17.68 -19.78 -19.15
CA LYS A 100 18.67 -18.72 -19.39
C LYS A 100 18.00 -17.34 -19.27
N TYR A 101 18.13 -16.73 -18.11
CA TYR A 101 17.74 -15.35 -17.86
C TYR A 101 18.99 -14.46 -17.70
N ASP A 102 18.83 -13.17 -17.98
CA ASP A 102 19.83 -12.17 -17.66
C ASP A 102 19.96 -12.03 -16.13
N LYS A 103 21.12 -12.41 -15.60
CA LYS A 103 21.44 -12.36 -14.16
C LYS A 103 21.27 -10.96 -13.59
N ASN A 104 21.58 -9.92 -14.37
CA ASN A 104 21.42 -8.54 -13.92
C ASN A 104 19.93 -8.19 -13.75
N ASN A 105 19.08 -8.68 -14.66
CA ASN A 105 17.63 -8.46 -14.58
C ASN A 105 17.00 -9.19 -13.38
N ILE A 106 17.47 -10.40 -13.05
CA ILE A 106 16.98 -11.12 -11.87
C ILE A 106 17.45 -10.44 -10.58
N PHE A 107 18.72 -10.05 -10.51
CA PHE A 107 19.26 -9.29 -9.38
C PHE A 107 18.45 -8.00 -9.14
N MET A 108 18.17 -7.22 -10.19
CA MET A 108 17.35 -6.01 -10.06
C MET A 108 15.93 -6.31 -9.55
N GLN A 109 15.29 -7.39 -10.00
CA GLN A 109 13.96 -7.78 -9.50
C GLN A 109 13.98 -8.16 -8.02
N HIS A 110 15.02 -8.87 -7.55
CA HIS A 110 15.17 -9.16 -6.12
C HIS A 110 15.36 -7.88 -5.29
N GLU A 111 16.17 -6.94 -5.77
CA GLU A 111 16.36 -5.63 -5.12
C GLU A 111 15.06 -4.82 -5.05
N GLU A 112 14.29 -4.80 -6.15
CA GLU A 112 12.98 -4.12 -6.20
C GLU A 112 11.99 -4.72 -5.18
N ILE A 113 11.91 -6.06 -5.12
CA ILE A 113 11.06 -6.76 -4.16
C ILE A 113 11.49 -6.48 -2.72
N GLY A 114 12.79 -6.59 -2.42
CA GLY A 114 13.33 -6.37 -1.09
C GLY A 114 13.10 -4.94 -0.60
N ASN A 115 13.37 -3.94 -1.45
CA ASN A 115 13.08 -2.54 -1.14
C ASN A 115 11.56 -2.32 -0.95
N GLY A 116 10.72 -2.91 -1.79
CA GLY A 116 9.26 -2.86 -1.67
C GLY A 116 8.78 -3.37 -0.31
N GLN A 117 9.21 -4.58 0.09
CA GLN A 117 8.87 -5.18 1.38
C GLN A 117 9.37 -4.34 2.55
N TYR A 118 10.60 -3.82 2.48
CA TYR A 118 11.15 -2.96 3.53
C TYR A 118 10.30 -1.71 3.75
N LYS A 119 9.88 -1.04 2.67
CA LYS A 119 9.03 0.15 2.72
C LYS A 119 7.64 -0.16 3.29
N LEU A 120 7.00 -1.23 2.83
CA LEU A 120 5.70 -1.67 3.33
C LEU A 120 5.75 -1.98 4.83
N ASN A 121 6.81 -2.66 5.29
CA ASN A 121 7.03 -2.93 6.71
C ASN A 121 7.23 -1.64 7.55
N GLN A 122 7.89 -0.61 7.02
CA GLN A 122 7.95 0.69 7.71
C GLN A 122 6.58 1.34 7.85
N ILE A 123 5.72 1.22 6.83
CA ILE A 123 4.35 1.74 6.89
C ILE A 123 3.56 0.99 7.98
N LEU A 124 3.62 -0.35 8.02
CA LEU A 124 2.95 -1.15 9.04
C LEU A 124 3.37 -0.76 10.46
N LYS A 125 4.69 -0.73 10.73
CA LYS A 125 5.21 -0.32 12.05
C LYS A 125 4.69 1.04 12.47
N LYS A 126 4.59 1.98 11.52
CA LYS A 126 4.07 3.31 11.79
C LYS A 126 2.56 3.28 12.10
N PHE A 127 1.79 2.48 11.39
CA PHE A 127 0.35 2.33 11.63
C PHE A 127 0.04 1.63 12.96
N GLU A 128 0.87 0.66 13.37
CA GLU A 128 0.80 0.05 14.70
C GLU A 128 0.99 1.09 15.82
N THR A 129 1.94 2.02 15.67
CA THR A 129 2.09 3.11 16.66
C THR A 129 0.86 4.01 16.75
N PHE A 130 0.14 4.23 15.63
CA PHE A 130 -1.10 5.02 15.65
C PHE A 130 -2.27 4.28 16.28
N LYS A 131 -2.27 2.94 16.20
CA LYS A 131 -3.26 2.09 16.86
C LYS A 131 -3.05 2.08 18.38
N ASN A 132 -1.80 2.00 18.83
CA ASN A 132 -1.46 1.86 20.25
C ASN A 132 -1.55 3.19 21.03
N LYS A 133 -1.38 4.35 20.38
CA LYS A 133 -1.57 5.69 20.99
C LYS A 133 -3.02 6.03 21.38
N LYS A 134 -3.96 5.09 21.27
CA LYS A 134 -5.37 5.24 21.69
C LYS A 134 -5.68 4.59 23.04
N GLN A 135 -4.68 4.07 23.76
CA GLN A 135 -4.86 3.44 25.07
C GLN A 135 -4.42 4.31 26.25
N ASP A 136 -4.01 5.55 26.02
CA ASP A 136 -3.69 6.54 27.06
C ASP A 136 -4.71 7.69 27.08
#